data_AF-A0A961D840-F1
#
_entry.id   AF-A0A961D840-F1
#
_cell.length_a   1.000
_cell.length_b   1.000
_cell.length_c   1.000
_cell.angle_alpha   90.00
_cell.angle_beta   90.00
_cell.angle_gamma   90.00
#
_symmetry.space_group_name_H-M   'P 1'
#
loop_
_entity.id
_entity.type
_entity.pdbx_description
1 polymer ?
#
loop_
_entity_poly.entity_id
_entity_poly.type
_entity_poly.pdbx_seq_one_letter_code
_entity_poly.pdbx_strand_id
1 'polypeptide(L)'
;MIEGWWPTHSLSLAACLGALGMPIRTDVVLDERSGEELTTFYVGLQSLWNTLTTDGLVSDWKSGRLETADALHPFLCGLRACHNATAIASSLRNDHPQRLVLTASDHATLYAEGDELPSLRQADELIETSDFELVAALGVIGNPMIEHERGLFRLPRWGHSILSATGEWIRHDAQNLVTRLRDGSLEQDDPQHPLVSAYNARAVHAQLTRHLNGTVRRVLLRKPRSLRSAFVPENASDDMLDRVQRHFRIA
;
A
#
# COMPACT_ATOMS: atom_id res chain seq x y z
N MET A 1 6.39 11.14 21.38
CA MET A 1 5.12 11.09 20.62
C MET A 1 4.71 12.50 20.32
N ILE A 2 4.39 12.81 19.05
CA ILE A 2 3.66 14.05 18.74
C ILE A 2 2.23 13.78 19.21
N GLU A 3 1.71 14.61 20.10
CA GLU A 3 0.36 14.46 20.63
C GLU A 3 -0.66 14.38 19.47
N GLY A 4 -1.51 13.36 19.45
CA GLY A 4 -2.52 13.16 18.41
C GLY A 4 -2.06 12.45 17.11
N TRP A 5 -0.87 11.85 17.06
CA TRP A 5 -0.38 11.12 15.88
C TRP A 5 0.24 9.76 16.21
N TRP A 6 -0.15 8.74 15.44
CA TRP A 6 0.41 7.38 15.48
C TRP A 6 1.53 7.22 14.45
N PRO A 7 2.78 6.91 14.85
CA PRO A 7 3.90 6.81 13.91
C PRO A 7 4.03 5.41 13.30
N THR A 8 4.42 5.34 12.03
CA THR A 8 4.83 4.11 11.34
C THR A 8 5.90 4.39 10.28
N HIS A 9 6.73 3.39 9.99
CA HIS A 9 7.70 3.41 8.87
C HIS A 9 7.19 2.62 7.66
N SER A 10 6.03 1.96 7.77
CA SER A 10 5.44 1.20 6.68
C SER A 10 4.54 2.09 5.83
N LEU A 11 4.96 2.33 4.59
CA LEU A 11 4.15 3.00 3.57
C LEU A 11 2.82 2.27 3.33
N SER A 12 2.84 0.93 3.30
CA SER A 12 1.62 0.12 3.15
C SER A 12 0.62 0.35 4.29
N LEU A 13 1.08 0.35 5.55
CA LEU A 13 0.19 0.63 6.69
C LEU A 13 -0.35 2.04 6.65
N ALA A 14 0.50 3.03 6.37
CA ALA A 14 0.06 4.42 6.24
C ALA A 14 -1.00 4.56 5.14
N ALA A 15 -0.75 3.99 3.95
CA ALA A 15 -1.69 4.05 2.83
C ALA A 15 -3.04 3.40 3.14
N CYS A 16 -3.04 2.23 3.77
CA CYS A 16 -4.27 1.53 4.13
C CYS A 16 -5.08 2.31 5.18
N LEU A 17 -4.42 2.94 6.15
CA LEU A 17 -5.09 3.81 7.12
C LEU A 17 -5.61 5.11 6.46
N GLY A 18 -4.84 5.69 5.53
CA GLY A 18 -5.26 6.85 4.75
C GLY A 18 -6.50 6.59 3.90
N ALA A 19 -6.57 5.43 3.27
CA ALA A 19 -7.73 5.00 2.51
C ALA A 19 -9.01 4.87 3.36
N LEU A 20 -8.86 4.69 4.69
CA LEU A 20 -9.95 4.68 5.66
C LEU A 20 -10.26 6.05 6.25
N GLY A 21 -9.62 7.11 5.74
CA GLY A 21 -9.88 8.50 6.13
C GLY A 21 -9.00 9.03 7.25
N MET A 22 -7.96 8.30 7.65
CA MET A 22 -6.99 8.79 8.62
C MET A 22 -6.08 9.83 7.94
N PRO A 23 -5.95 11.05 8.48
CA PRO A 23 -5.00 12.03 7.96
C PRO A 23 -3.56 11.48 8.03
N ILE A 24 -2.72 11.81 7.04
CA ILE A 24 -1.31 11.38 7.01
C ILE A 24 -0.41 12.60 6.85
N ARG A 25 0.64 12.64 7.67
CA ARG A 25 1.80 13.51 7.49
C ARG A 25 3.05 12.67 7.26
N THR A 26 3.98 13.16 6.46
CA THR A 26 5.24 12.49 6.18
C THR A 26 6.41 13.36 6.61
N ASP A 27 7.43 12.74 7.21
CA ASP A 27 8.72 13.36 7.48
C ASP A 27 9.82 12.45 6.93
N VAL A 28 10.75 13.04 6.17
CA VAL A 28 11.86 12.33 5.53
C VAL A 28 13.16 12.92 6.05
N VAL A 29 13.94 12.09 6.74
CA VAL A 29 15.19 12.47 7.39
C VAL A 29 16.34 11.64 6.82
N LEU A 30 17.35 12.28 6.27
CA LEU A 30 18.63 11.68 5.92
C LEU A 30 19.61 11.84 7.10
N ASP A 31 20.11 10.75 7.66
CA ASP A 31 21.23 10.82 8.62
C ASP A 31 22.55 10.92 7.84
N GLU A 32 23.21 12.07 7.92
CA GLU A 32 24.46 12.33 7.19
C GLU A 32 25.55 11.31 7.55
N ARG A 33 25.55 10.81 8.79
CA ARG A 33 26.61 9.92 9.26
C ARG A 33 26.46 8.51 8.70
N SER A 34 25.25 7.96 8.66
CA SER A 34 25.01 6.61 8.13
C SER A 34 24.69 6.61 6.64
N GLY A 35 24.29 7.75 6.08
CA GLY A 35 23.73 7.85 4.73
C GLY A 35 22.34 7.25 4.62
N GLU A 36 21.72 6.85 5.75
CA GLU A 36 20.40 6.22 5.75
C GLU A 36 19.29 7.26 5.71
N GLU A 37 18.33 7.05 4.81
CA GLU A 37 17.10 7.82 4.76
C GLU A 37 16.02 7.12 5.61
N LEU A 38 15.50 7.83 6.60
CA LEU A 38 14.39 7.41 7.43
C LEU A 38 13.14 8.18 7.05
N THR A 39 12.15 7.46 6.51
CA THR A 39 10.80 7.99 6.30
C THR A 39 9.92 7.61 7.49
N THR A 40 9.25 8.61 8.08
CA THR A 40 8.24 8.42 9.12
C THR A 40 6.89 8.95 8.64
N PHE A 41 5.88 8.09 8.67
CA PHE A 41 4.49 8.46 8.46
C PHE A 41 3.83 8.67 9.82
N TYR A 42 3.21 9.83 10.00
CA TYR A 42 2.39 10.15 11.14
C TYR A 42 0.93 10.07 10.71
N VAL A 43 0.20 9.10 11.26
CA VAL A 43 -1.21 8.86 10.96
C VAL A 43 -2.08 9.45 12.07
N GLY A 44 -3.16 10.14 11.72
CA GLY A 44 -4.11 10.67 12.71
C GLY A 44 -4.74 9.54 13.53
N LEU A 45 -5.12 9.82 14.78
CA LEU A 45 -5.68 8.79 15.66
C LEU A 45 -7.13 8.40 15.32
N GLN A 46 -7.83 9.22 14.54
CA GLN A 46 -9.23 9.02 14.17
C GLN A 46 -9.48 9.38 12.70
N SER A 47 -10.40 8.65 12.07
CA SER A 47 -10.83 8.90 10.69
C SER A 47 -11.65 10.19 10.60
N LEU A 48 -11.55 10.89 9.47
CA LEU A 48 -12.34 12.10 9.19
C LEU A 48 -13.80 11.82 8.84
N TRP A 49 -14.15 10.60 8.45
CA TRP A 49 -15.48 10.27 7.91
C TRP A 49 -16.14 9.05 8.54
N ASN A 50 -15.50 8.40 9.52
CA ASN A 50 -16.08 7.29 10.27
C ASN A 50 -15.57 7.26 11.73
N THR A 51 -16.06 6.30 12.52
CA THR A 51 -15.73 6.14 13.95
C THR A 51 -14.48 5.29 14.21
N LEU A 52 -13.75 4.87 13.17
CA LEU A 52 -12.56 4.06 13.33
C LEU A 52 -11.44 4.88 14.01
N THR A 53 -10.69 4.20 14.87
CA THR A 53 -9.48 4.72 15.50
C THR A 53 -8.28 3.93 15.04
N THR A 54 -7.14 4.60 14.86
CA THR A 54 -5.91 3.95 14.40
C THR A 54 -5.44 2.90 15.40
N ASP A 55 -5.45 3.22 16.70
CA ASP A 55 -5.00 2.28 17.74
C ASP A 55 -5.89 1.03 17.83
N GLY A 56 -7.23 1.21 17.78
CA GLY A 56 -8.17 0.09 17.81
C GLY A 56 -7.97 -0.84 16.62
N LEU A 57 -7.98 -0.27 15.41
CA LEU A 57 -7.82 -1.03 14.17
C LEU A 57 -6.49 -1.77 14.09
N VAL A 58 -5.38 -1.10 14.43
CA VAL A 58 -4.04 -1.72 14.42
C VAL A 58 -3.91 -2.80 15.48
N SER A 59 -4.50 -2.62 16.66
CA SER A 59 -4.54 -3.63 17.72
C SER A 59 -5.32 -4.87 17.30
N ASP A 60 -6.49 -4.69 16.69
CA ASP A 60 -7.33 -5.78 16.21
C ASP A 60 -6.69 -6.53 15.03
N TRP A 61 -6.02 -5.81 14.13
CA TRP A 61 -5.23 -6.43 13.06
C TRP A 61 -4.07 -7.26 13.61
N LYS A 62 -3.23 -6.69 14.49
CA LYS A 62 -2.06 -7.39 15.05
C LYS A 62 -2.43 -8.61 15.88
N SER A 63 -3.60 -8.60 16.52
CA SER A 63 -4.11 -9.73 17.30
C SER A 63 -4.85 -10.78 16.45
N GLY A 64 -5.05 -10.52 15.15
CA GLY A 64 -5.83 -11.39 14.25
C GLY A 64 -7.35 -11.27 14.44
N ARG A 65 -7.83 -10.52 15.44
CA ARG A 65 -9.27 -10.33 15.69
C ARG A 65 -9.99 -9.72 14.50
N LEU A 66 -9.33 -8.81 13.78
CA LEU A 66 -9.91 -8.15 12.62
C LEU A 66 -10.26 -9.16 11.53
N GLU A 67 -9.36 -10.09 11.21
CA GLU A 67 -9.57 -11.09 10.15
C GLU A 67 -10.62 -12.13 10.54
N THR A 68 -10.69 -12.49 11.83
CA THR A 68 -11.74 -13.37 12.35
C THR A 68 -13.12 -12.71 12.31
N ALA A 69 -13.21 -11.40 12.59
CA ALA A 69 -14.47 -10.67 12.63
C ALA A 69 -14.99 -10.30 11.23
N ASP A 70 -14.08 -9.87 10.36
CA ASP A 70 -14.38 -9.47 8.99
C ASP A 70 -13.16 -9.76 8.11
N ALA A 71 -13.17 -10.93 7.48
CA ALA A 71 -12.09 -11.36 6.61
C ALA A 71 -11.90 -10.46 5.39
N LEU A 72 -12.92 -9.69 4.99
CA LEU A 72 -12.90 -8.78 3.84
C LEU A 72 -12.82 -7.31 4.26
N HIS A 73 -12.48 -7.04 5.53
CA HIS A 73 -12.39 -5.69 6.04
C HIS A 73 -11.54 -4.79 5.13
N PRO A 74 -11.98 -3.56 4.77
CA PRO A 74 -11.29 -2.69 3.83
C PRO A 74 -9.78 -2.50 4.11
N PHE A 75 -9.40 -2.43 5.39
CA PHE A 75 -7.99 -2.39 5.82
C PHE A 75 -7.19 -3.61 5.35
N LEU A 76 -7.73 -4.83 5.52
CA LEU A 76 -7.09 -6.07 5.14
C LEU A 76 -6.99 -6.18 3.62
N CYS A 77 -8.06 -5.82 2.90
CA CYS A 77 -8.05 -5.76 1.44
C CYS A 77 -6.93 -4.84 0.91
N GLY A 78 -6.75 -3.67 1.54
CA GLY A 78 -5.65 -2.77 1.21
C GLY A 78 -4.25 -3.36 1.48
N LEU A 79 -4.07 -4.03 2.62
CA LEU A 79 -2.79 -4.69 2.94
C LEU A 79 -2.46 -5.81 1.96
N ARG A 80 -3.46 -6.63 1.61
CA ARG A 80 -3.32 -7.70 0.61
C ARG A 80 -2.98 -7.14 -0.76
N ALA A 81 -3.61 -6.03 -1.17
CA ALA A 81 -3.26 -5.35 -2.41
C ALA A 81 -1.82 -4.81 -2.40
N CYS A 82 -1.35 -4.25 -1.28
CA CYS A 82 0.04 -3.81 -1.14
C CYS A 82 1.04 -4.97 -1.20
N HIS A 83 0.71 -6.11 -0.58
CA HIS A 83 1.48 -7.35 -0.72
C HIS A 83 1.54 -7.77 -2.20
N ASN A 84 0.39 -7.84 -2.87
CA ASN A 84 0.31 -8.22 -4.27
C ASN A 84 1.12 -7.30 -5.18
N ALA A 85 1.05 -5.99 -4.98
CA ALA A 85 1.87 -5.03 -5.72
C ALA A 85 3.38 -5.30 -5.52
N THR A 86 3.81 -5.59 -4.30
CA THR A 86 5.21 -5.89 -3.99
C THR A 86 5.66 -7.19 -4.66
N ALA A 87 4.81 -8.21 -4.60
CA ALA A 87 5.05 -9.51 -5.21
C ALA A 87 5.17 -9.38 -6.73
N ILE A 88 4.20 -8.75 -7.40
CA ILE A 88 4.21 -8.53 -8.85
C ILE A 88 5.46 -7.74 -9.25
N ALA A 89 5.77 -6.64 -8.56
CA ALA A 89 6.95 -5.85 -8.87
C ALA A 89 8.26 -6.65 -8.69
N SER A 90 8.31 -7.56 -7.72
CA SER A 90 9.45 -8.47 -7.53
C SER A 90 9.54 -9.50 -8.65
N SER A 91 8.41 -10.10 -9.06
CA SER A 91 8.31 -11.05 -10.17
C SER A 91 8.83 -10.43 -11.47
N LEU A 92 8.36 -9.22 -11.81
CA LEU A 92 8.77 -8.51 -13.02
C LEU A 92 10.26 -8.12 -13.05
N ARG A 93 10.86 -7.86 -11.88
CA ARG A 93 12.29 -7.51 -11.80
C ARG A 93 13.21 -8.73 -11.86
N ASN A 94 12.78 -9.84 -11.28
CA ASN A 94 13.63 -11.01 -11.06
C ASN A 94 13.29 -12.19 -11.98
N ASP A 95 12.29 -12.04 -12.85
CA ASP A 95 11.77 -13.09 -13.73
C ASP A 95 11.38 -14.37 -12.95
N HIS A 96 10.78 -14.18 -11.77
CA HIS A 96 10.31 -15.26 -10.92
C HIS A 96 8.81 -15.50 -11.12
N PRO A 97 8.39 -16.73 -11.43
CA PRO A 97 6.98 -17.04 -11.59
C PRO A 97 6.25 -16.88 -10.25
N GLN A 98 5.07 -16.27 -10.31
CA GLN A 98 4.15 -16.15 -9.20
C GLN A 98 2.76 -16.62 -9.59
N ARG A 99 2.01 -17.03 -8.57
CA ARG A 99 0.61 -17.44 -8.67
C ARG A 99 -0.19 -16.86 -7.52
N LEU A 100 -1.49 -16.71 -7.72
CA LEU A 100 -2.39 -16.43 -6.61
C LEU A 100 -2.66 -17.69 -5.80
N VAL A 101 -2.68 -17.52 -4.47
CA VAL A 101 -3.09 -18.53 -3.50
C VAL A 101 -4.16 -17.95 -2.59
N LEU A 102 -5.08 -18.79 -2.13
CA LEU A 102 -6.11 -18.39 -1.17
C LEU A 102 -5.48 -17.98 0.17
N THR A 103 -6.05 -16.96 0.80
CA THR A 103 -5.76 -16.63 2.20
C THR A 103 -6.30 -17.72 3.12
N ALA A 104 -5.86 -17.75 4.39
CA ALA A 104 -6.32 -18.77 5.35
C ALA A 104 -7.84 -18.79 5.57
N SER A 105 -8.52 -17.66 5.29
CA SER A 105 -9.97 -17.52 5.37
C SER A 105 -10.70 -17.79 4.04
N ASP A 106 -9.97 -18.12 2.96
CA ASP A 106 -10.48 -18.37 1.61
C ASP A 106 -11.28 -17.23 0.94
N HIS A 107 -11.48 -16.11 1.63
CA HIS A 107 -12.22 -14.95 1.12
C HIS A 107 -11.41 -14.06 0.17
N ALA A 108 -10.09 -14.21 0.11
CA ALA A 108 -9.22 -13.39 -0.72
C ALA A 108 -8.02 -14.20 -1.20
N THR A 109 -7.22 -13.59 -2.08
CA THR A 109 -5.99 -14.18 -2.59
C THR A 109 -4.77 -13.29 -2.41
N LEU A 110 -3.60 -13.92 -2.36
CA LEU A 110 -2.28 -13.30 -2.31
C LEU A 110 -1.34 -13.93 -3.34
N TYR A 111 -0.42 -13.15 -3.90
CA TYR A 111 0.67 -13.74 -4.69
C TYR A 111 1.67 -14.48 -3.80
N ALA A 112 2.03 -15.67 -4.25
CA ALA A 112 3.11 -16.49 -3.73
C ALA A 112 3.98 -17.01 -4.89
N GLU A 113 5.16 -17.52 -4.57
CA GLU A 113 6.04 -18.16 -5.54
C GLU A 113 5.38 -19.40 -6.15
N GLY A 114 5.53 -19.56 -7.46
CA GLY A 114 5.07 -20.73 -8.20
C GLY A 114 4.39 -20.39 -9.51
N ASP A 115 4.14 -21.42 -10.32
CA ASP A 115 3.42 -21.26 -11.58
C ASP A 115 1.91 -21.16 -11.39
N GLU A 116 1.32 -20.21 -12.09
CA GLU A 116 -0.13 -20.04 -12.15
C GLU A 116 -0.78 -21.20 -12.92
N LEU A 117 -2.05 -21.48 -12.62
CA LEU A 117 -2.80 -22.57 -13.24
C LEU A 117 -2.77 -22.45 -14.77
N PRO A 118 -2.42 -23.52 -15.52
CA PRO A 118 -2.39 -23.49 -16.97
C PRO A 118 -3.70 -23.00 -17.60
N SER A 119 -4.85 -23.35 -16.99
CA SER A 119 -6.17 -22.93 -17.44
C SER A 119 -6.40 -21.41 -17.35
N LEU A 120 -5.72 -20.71 -16.43
CA LEU A 120 -5.80 -19.26 -16.31
C LEU A 120 -4.82 -18.57 -17.27
N ARG A 121 -3.64 -19.17 -17.50
CA ARG A 121 -2.66 -18.68 -18.48
C ARG A 121 -3.16 -18.81 -19.93
N GLN A 122 -4.02 -19.78 -20.20
CA GLN A 122 -4.59 -20.08 -21.52
C GLN A 122 -6.04 -19.60 -21.67
N ALA A 123 -6.48 -18.65 -20.83
CA ALA A 123 -7.84 -18.13 -20.90
C ALA A 123 -8.08 -17.37 -22.22
N ASP A 124 -9.22 -17.65 -22.86
CA ASP A 124 -9.58 -17.01 -24.14
C ASP A 124 -10.02 -15.55 -23.98
N GLU A 125 -10.64 -15.21 -22.84
CA GLU A 125 -11.11 -13.85 -22.54
C GLU A 125 -10.14 -13.13 -21.61
N LEU A 126 -9.39 -12.20 -22.18
CA LEU A 126 -8.39 -11.41 -21.47
C LEU A 126 -8.82 -9.95 -21.30
N ILE A 127 -8.42 -9.38 -20.17
CA ILE A 127 -8.51 -7.96 -19.84
C ILE A 127 -7.11 -7.38 -19.96
N GLU A 128 -7.01 -6.25 -20.65
CA GLU A 128 -5.76 -5.51 -20.79
C GLU A 128 -5.82 -4.19 -20.03
N THR A 129 -4.76 -3.87 -19.28
CA THR A 129 -4.66 -2.60 -18.54
C THR A 129 -3.20 -2.20 -18.33
N SER A 130 -2.93 -0.89 -18.28
CA SER A 130 -1.63 -0.35 -17.84
C SER A 130 -1.66 0.12 -16.38
N ASP A 131 -2.81 0.00 -15.72
CA ASP A 131 -3.02 0.43 -14.34
C ASP A 131 -2.49 -0.65 -13.37
N PHE A 132 -1.30 -0.41 -12.82
CA PHE A 132 -0.62 -1.35 -11.93
C PHE A 132 -1.35 -1.51 -10.58
N GLU A 133 -1.93 -0.42 -10.07
CA GLU A 133 -2.71 -0.40 -8.84
C GLU A 133 -3.95 -1.29 -8.97
N LEU A 134 -4.62 -1.25 -10.12
CA LEU A 134 -5.75 -2.08 -10.44
C LEU A 134 -5.37 -3.57 -10.51
N VAL A 135 -4.25 -3.90 -11.14
CA VAL A 135 -3.76 -5.29 -11.23
C VAL A 135 -3.53 -5.89 -9.85
N ALA A 136 -2.88 -5.13 -8.95
CA ALA A 136 -2.64 -5.57 -7.59
C ALA A 136 -3.95 -5.76 -6.79
N ALA A 137 -4.94 -4.88 -7.02
CA ALA A 137 -6.26 -4.95 -6.39
C ALA A 137 -7.11 -6.12 -6.93
N LEU A 138 -7.08 -6.38 -8.24
CA LEU A 138 -7.73 -7.54 -8.87
C LEU A 138 -7.17 -8.86 -8.32
N GLY A 139 -5.87 -8.89 -8.00
CA GLY A 139 -5.24 -10.03 -7.34
C GLY A 139 -5.77 -10.31 -5.92
N VAL A 140 -6.53 -9.40 -5.28
CA VAL A 140 -7.18 -9.67 -3.99
C VAL A 140 -8.43 -10.51 -4.17
N ILE A 141 -9.15 -10.31 -5.28
CA ILE A 141 -10.42 -10.99 -5.59
C ILE A 141 -10.24 -12.20 -6.53
N GLY A 142 -9.02 -12.74 -6.60
CA GLY A 142 -8.74 -13.97 -7.35
C GLY A 142 -8.32 -13.80 -8.80
N ASN A 143 -8.16 -12.59 -9.34
CA ASN A 143 -7.77 -12.40 -10.75
C ASN A 143 -6.26 -12.19 -10.91
N PRO A 144 -5.50 -13.19 -11.40
CA PRO A 144 -4.05 -13.08 -11.53
C PRO A 144 -3.61 -12.28 -12.77
N MET A 145 -2.46 -11.65 -12.68
CA MET A 145 -1.66 -11.20 -13.81
C MET A 145 -1.01 -12.43 -14.42
N ILE A 146 -1.28 -12.70 -15.69
CA ILE A 146 -0.74 -13.85 -16.41
C ILE A 146 0.41 -13.47 -17.33
N GLU A 147 0.42 -12.22 -17.80
CA GLU A 147 1.45 -11.70 -18.71
C GLU A 147 1.63 -10.18 -18.51
N HIS A 148 2.85 -9.71 -18.74
CA HIS A 148 3.19 -8.29 -18.79
C HIS A 148 4.15 -8.04 -19.97
N GLU A 149 3.67 -7.30 -20.98
CA GLU A 149 4.46 -6.95 -22.17
C GLU A 149 4.31 -5.46 -22.47
N ARG A 150 5.43 -4.75 -22.70
CA ARG A 150 5.46 -3.33 -23.13
C ARG A 150 4.63 -2.38 -22.24
N GLY A 151 4.56 -2.66 -20.93
CA GLY A 151 3.81 -1.84 -19.98
C GLY A 151 2.31 -2.15 -19.91
N LEU A 152 1.86 -3.21 -20.59
CA LEU A 152 0.48 -3.68 -20.56
C LEU A 152 0.41 -4.99 -19.77
N PHE A 153 -0.49 -5.03 -18.80
CA PHE A 153 -0.81 -6.21 -18.02
C PHE A 153 -2.00 -6.94 -18.64
N ARG A 154 -1.90 -8.26 -18.73
CA ARG A 154 -3.00 -9.14 -19.14
C ARG A 154 -3.46 -10.00 -17.97
N LEU A 155 -4.77 -10.06 -17.80
CA LEU A 155 -5.45 -10.82 -16.76
C LEU A 155 -6.61 -11.60 -17.38
N PRO A 156 -6.94 -12.80 -16.90
CA PRO A 156 -8.14 -13.50 -17.36
C PRO A 156 -9.38 -12.78 -16.82
N ARG A 157 -10.46 -12.78 -17.62
CA ARG A 157 -11.78 -12.27 -17.20
C ARG A 157 -12.28 -12.97 -15.93
N TRP A 158 -12.05 -14.27 -15.84
CA TRP A 158 -12.44 -15.13 -14.73
C TRP A 158 -11.19 -15.69 -14.04
N GLY A 159 -11.02 -15.35 -12.77
CA GLY A 159 -9.90 -15.81 -11.95
C GLY A 159 -10.18 -17.07 -11.14
N HIS A 160 -9.45 -17.20 -10.04
CA HIS A 160 -9.68 -18.19 -8.98
C HIS A 160 -11.04 -17.98 -8.33
N SER A 161 -11.65 -19.07 -7.88
CA SER A 161 -12.84 -18.98 -7.02
C SER A 161 -12.41 -18.54 -5.62
N ILE A 162 -13.17 -17.64 -5.00
CA ILE A 162 -13.00 -17.22 -3.60
C ILE A 162 -14.32 -17.38 -2.84
N LEU A 163 -14.23 -17.45 -1.52
CA LEU A 163 -15.40 -17.52 -0.66
C LEU A 163 -16.04 -16.12 -0.55
N SER A 164 -17.31 -16.00 -0.89
CA SER A 164 -18.09 -14.76 -0.71
C SER A 164 -18.45 -14.54 0.77
N ALA A 165 -18.93 -13.34 1.10
CA ALA A 165 -19.43 -13.03 2.45
C ALA A 165 -20.61 -13.93 2.89
N THR A 166 -21.34 -14.53 1.94
CA THR A 166 -22.44 -15.47 2.21
C THR A 166 -21.98 -16.93 2.35
N GLY A 167 -20.68 -17.20 2.17
CA GLY A 167 -20.11 -18.55 2.24
C GLY A 167 -20.21 -19.34 0.93
N GLU A 168 -20.62 -18.72 -0.17
CA GLU A 168 -20.65 -19.34 -1.50
C GLU A 168 -19.33 -19.11 -2.24
N TRP A 169 -18.83 -20.14 -2.93
CA TRP A 169 -17.68 -20.01 -3.81
C TRP A 169 -18.06 -19.29 -5.10
N ILE A 170 -17.47 -18.12 -5.33
CA ILE A 170 -17.75 -17.27 -6.48
C ILE A 170 -16.50 -17.05 -7.31
N ARG A 171 -16.68 -16.83 -8.61
CA ARG A 171 -15.66 -16.27 -9.51
C ARG A 171 -16.12 -14.90 -9.96
N HIS A 172 -15.27 -13.90 -9.78
CA HIS A 172 -15.59 -12.54 -10.19
C HIS A 172 -15.41 -12.36 -11.69
N ASP A 173 -16.38 -11.69 -12.32
CA ASP A 173 -16.25 -11.15 -13.68
C ASP A 173 -15.40 -9.88 -13.61
N ALA A 174 -14.09 -10.00 -13.78
CA ALA A 174 -13.21 -8.84 -13.66
C ALA A 174 -13.49 -7.77 -14.72
N GLN A 175 -13.97 -8.14 -15.91
CA GLN A 175 -14.24 -7.16 -16.96
C GLN A 175 -15.43 -6.27 -16.56
N ASN A 176 -16.49 -6.89 -16.04
CA ASN A 176 -17.63 -6.16 -15.51
C ASN A 176 -17.24 -5.31 -14.30
N LEU A 177 -16.50 -5.87 -13.33
CA LEU A 177 -16.08 -5.13 -12.14
C LEU A 177 -15.17 -3.95 -12.46
N VAL A 178 -14.22 -4.11 -13.40
CA VAL A 178 -13.36 -3.00 -13.85
C VAL A 178 -14.18 -1.90 -14.52
N THR A 179 -15.18 -2.28 -15.31
CA THR A 179 -16.09 -1.30 -15.95
C THR A 179 -16.85 -0.51 -14.89
N ARG A 180 -17.47 -1.22 -13.94
CA ARG A 180 -18.24 -0.62 -12.83
C ARG A 180 -17.37 0.19 -11.87
N LEU A 181 -16.12 -0.20 -11.66
CA LEU A 181 -15.16 0.58 -10.86
C LEU A 181 -14.83 1.90 -11.56
N ARG A 182 -14.61 1.87 -12.88
CA ARG A 182 -14.23 3.06 -13.66
C ARG A 182 -15.37 4.07 -13.84
N ASP A 183 -16.59 3.60 -14.00
CA ASP A 183 -17.78 4.47 -14.10
C ASP A 183 -18.35 4.87 -12.71
N GLY A 184 -17.80 4.30 -11.64
CA GLY A 184 -18.17 4.59 -10.25
C GLY A 184 -19.41 3.85 -9.75
N SER A 185 -20.11 3.07 -10.58
CA SER A 185 -21.29 2.31 -10.16
C SER A 185 -20.96 1.24 -9.12
N LEU A 186 -19.75 0.66 -9.15
CA LEU A 186 -19.36 -0.34 -8.16
C LEU A 186 -19.35 0.23 -6.75
N GLU A 187 -18.79 1.44 -6.57
CA GLU A 187 -18.73 2.11 -5.26
C GLU A 187 -20.11 2.62 -4.81
N GLN A 188 -20.98 3.00 -5.75
CA GLN A 188 -22.35 3.42 -5.44
C GLN A 188 -23.21 2.25 -4.95
N ASP A 189 -23.10 1.09 -5.61
CA ASP A 189 -23.90 -0.09 -5.31
C ASP A 189 -23.34 -0.90 -4.13
N ASP A 190 -22.02 -1.00 -4.04
CA ASP A 190 -21.30 -1.74 -3.00
C ASP A 190 -20.01 -0.99 -2.58
N PRO A 191 -20.11 0.03 -1.71
CA PRO A 191 -18.97 0.84 -1.31
C PRO A 191 -17.91 0.06 -0.52
N GLN A 192 -18.27 -1.11 0.03
CA GLN A 192 -17.36 -1.98 0.77
C GLN A 192 -16.82 -3.14 -0.07
N HIS A 193 -17.09 -3.16 -1.38
CA HIS A 193 -16.59 -4.20 -2.26
C HIS A 193 -15.05 -4.33 -2.12
N PRO A 194 -14.50 -5.55 -1.97
CA PRO A 194 -13.06 -5.75 -1.75
C PRO A 194 -12.17 -5.08 -2.80
N LEU A 195 -12.60 -5.08 -4.07
CA LEU A 195 -11.91 -4.39 -5.16
C LEU A 195 -11.81 -2.88 -4.95
N VAL A 196 -12.89 -2.23 -4.51
CA VAL A 196 -12.93 -0.78 -4.27
C VAL A 196 -11.97 -0.43 -3.14
N SER A 197 -12.05 -1.17 -2.03
CA SER A 197 -11.16 -1.00 -0.87
C SER A 197 -9.69 -1.21 -1.22
N ALA A 198 -9.38 -2.30 -1.94
CA ALA A 198 -8.04 -2.63 -2.38
C ALA A 198 -7.48 -1.57 -3.35
N TYR A 199 -8.26 -1.15 -4.34
CA TYR A 199 -7.84 -0.15 -5.31
C TYR A 199 -7.63 1.22 -4.68
N ASN A 200 -8.52 1.66 -3.79
CA ASN A 200 -8.37 2.91 -3.05
C ASN A 200 -7.08 2.93 -2.21
N ALA A 201 -6.79 1.85 -1.48
CA ALA A 201 -5.53 1.73 -0.72
C ALA A 201 -4.29 1.83 -1.62
N ARG A 202 -4.34 1.24 -2.82
CA ARG A 202 -3.26 1.35 -3.80
C ARG A 202 -3.14 2.76 -4.40
N ALA A 203 -4.26 3.43 -4.68
CA ALA A 203 -4.28 4.81 -5.13
C ALA A 203 -3.67 5.75 -4.07
N VAL A 204 -4.04 5.62 -2.80
CA VAL A 204 -3.44 6.37 -1.69
C VAL A 204 -1.95 6.05 -1.56
N HIS A 205 -1.55 4.79 -1.69
CA HIS A 205 -0.14 4.41 -1.69
C HIS A 205 0.65 5.10 -2.82
N ALA A 206 0.12 5.12 -4.04
CA ALA A 206 0.75 5.79 -5.17
C ALA A 206 0.83 7.32 -4.96
N GLN A 207 -0.20 7.92 -4.35
CA GLN A 207 -0.19 9.34 -3.96
C GLN A 207 0.90 9.64 -2.92
N LEU A 208 1.00 8.83 -1.86
CA LEU A 208 2.04 8.99 -0.84
C LEU A 208 3.44 8.80 -1.44
N THR A 209 3.62 7.83 -2.34
CA THR A 209 4.91 7.62 -3.03
C THR A 209 5.30 8.85 -3.86
N ARG A 210 4.35 9.40 -4.63
CA ARG A 210 4.59 10.65 -5.39
C ARG A 210 4.88 11.82 -4.48
N HIS A 211 4.20 11.92 -3.34
CA HIS A 211 4.45 12.96 -2.35
C HIS A 211 5.86 12.87 -1.78
N LEU A 212 6.31 11.67 -1.39
CA LEU A 212 7.68 11.45 -0.89
C LEU A 212 8.73 11.85 -1.92
N ASN A 213 8.54 11.49 -3.18
CA ASN A 213 9.46 11.87 -4.26
C ASN A 213 9.53 13.39 -4.51
N GLY A 214 8.53 14.16 -4.06
CA GLY A 214 8.49 15.62 -4.17
C GLY A 214 8.83 16.36 -2.87
N THR A 215 9.01 15.66 -1.75
CA THR A 215 9.26 16.28 -0.44
C THR A 215 10.74 16.63 -0.28
N VAL A 216 11.02 17.88 0.08
CA VAL A 216 12.38 18.32 0.42
C VAL A 216 12.85 17.58 1.66
N ARG A 217 13.95 16.83 1.53
CA ARG A 217 14.54 16.06 2.61
C ARG A 217 15.09 16.97 3.71
N ARG A 218 15.07 16.49 4.94
CA ARG A 218 15.83 17.08 6.05
C ARG A 218 17.07 16.25 6.31
N VAL A 219 18.21 16.89 6.51
CA VAL A 219 19.47 16.25 6.86
C VAL A 219 19.70 16.41 8.37
N LEU A 220 19.93 15.30 9.05
CA LEU A 220 20.38 15.26 10.44
C LEU A 220 21.91 15.33 10.48
N LEU A 221 22.42 16.48 10.89
CA LEU A 221 23.84 16.70 11.13
C LEU A 221 24.17 16.35 12.59
N ARG A 222 25.24 15.57 12.82
CA ARG A 222 25.69 15.17 14.17
C ARG A 222 27.14 15.61 14.40
N LYS A 223 27.40 16.41 15.43
CA LYS A 223 28.79 16.78 15.77
C LYS A 223 29.53 15.55 16.33
N PRO A 224 30.69 15.15 15.75
CA PRO A 224 31.47 14.03 16.27
C PRO A 224 31.86 14.22 17.73
N ARG A 225 31.79 13.13 18.52
CA ARG A 225 32.14 13.11 19.95
C ARG A 225 31.35 14.15 20.78
N SER A 226 30.16 14.53 20.33
CA SER A 226 29.26 15.45 21.00
C SER A 226 27.83 14.93 20.94
N LEU A 227 26.99 15.36 21.89
CA LEU A 227 25.55 15.10 21.87
C LEU A 227 24.76 16.11 21.01
N ARG A 228 25.45 17.05 20.36
CA ARG A 228 24.81 18.08 19.54
C ARG A 228 24.44 17.54 18.17
N SER A 229 23.21 17.78 17.77
CA SER A 229 22.68 17.50 16.44
C SER A 229 21.76 18.61 15.98
N ALA A 230 21.62 18.78 14.66
CA ALA A 230 20.74 19.76 14.06
C ALA A 230 20.06 19.16 12.83
N PHE A 231 18.79 19.49 12.64
CA PHE A 231 18.07 19.23 11.39
C PHE A 231 18.18 20.45 10.49
N VAL A 232 18.55 20.24 9.24
CA VAL A 232 18.55 21.27 8.20
C VAL A 232 17.83 20.76 6.96
N PRO A 233 17.16 21.59 6.16
CA PRO A 233 16.76 21.21 4.80
C PRO A 233 17.99 20.76 4.00
N GLU A 234 17.84 19.78 3.11
CA GLU A 234 18.92 19.32 2.22
C GLU A 234 19.45 20.47 1.33
N ASN A 235 18.61 21.44 1.01
CA ASN A 235 18.93 22.66 0.27
C ASN A 235 19.13 23.88 1.19
N ALA A 236 19.60 23.68 2.42
CA ALA A 236 19.83 24.77 3.37
C ALA A 236 20.77 25.84 2.79
N SER A 237 20.42 27.11 3.01
CA SER A 237 21.26 28.25 2.64
C SER A 237 22.49 28.39 3.53
N ASP A 238 23.52 29.10 3.06
CA ASP A 238 24.75 29.37 3.82
C ASP A 238 24.46 29.99 5.21
N ASP A 239 23.52 30.95 5.33
CA ASP A 239 23.14 31.52 6.63
C ASP A 239 22.60 30.47 7.62
N MET A 240 21.92 29.43 7.11
CA MET A 240 21.42 28.34 7.96
C MET A 240 22.57 27.42 8.37
N LEU A 241 23.52 27.15 7.48
CA LEU A 241 24.73 26.39 7.80
C LEU A 241 25.58 27.14 8.84
N ASP A 242 25.71 28.47 8.75
CA ASP A 242 26.40 29.30 9.74
C ASP A 242 25.73 29.25 11.12
N ARG A 243 24.38 29.20 11.15
CA ARG A 243 23.63 28.97 12.40
C ARG A 243 23.93 27.60 12.99
N VAL A 244 24.03 26.56 12.15
CA VAL A 244 24.39 25.21 12.60
C VAL A 244 25.84 25.15 13.10
N GLN A 245 26.79 25.78 12.43
CA GLN A 245 28.18 25.84 12.88
C GLN A 245 28.29 26.51 14.27
N ARG A 246 27.58 27.63 14.46
CA ARG A 246 27.44 28.28 15.78
C ARG A 246 26.80 27.36 16.81
N HIS A 247 25.72 26.66 16.45
CA HIS A 247 25.09 25.66 17.32
C HIS A 247 26.07 24.54 17.69
N PHE A 248 26.92 24.09 16.77
CA PHE A 248 27.94 23.09 17.02
C PHE A 248 29.19 23.62 17.73
N ARG A 249 29.35 24.94 17.91
CA ARG A 249 30.61 25.55 18.41
C ARG A 249 31.81 25.06 17.59
N ILE A 250 31.67 25.12 16.27
CA ILE A 250 32.78 25.00 15.33
C ILE A 250 33.21 26.43 15.03
N ALA A 251 34.51 26.70 15.19
CA ALA A 251 35.11 28.01 14.98
C ALA A 251 35.70 28.09 13.58
#